data_AF-A0A933M9Q2-F1
#
_entry.id   AF-A0A933M9Q2-F1
#
_cell.length_a   1.000
_cell.length_b   1.000
_cell.length_c   1.000
_cell.angle_alpha   90.00
_cell.angle_beta   90.00
_cell.angle_gamma   90.00
#
_symmetry.space_group_name_H-M   'P 1'
#
loop_
_entity.id
_entity.type
_entity.pdbx_description
1 polymer ?
#
loop_
_entity_poly.entity_id
_entity_poly.type
_entity_poly.pdbx_seq_one_letter_code
_entity_poly.pdbx_strand_id
1 'polypeptide(L)'
;MDPQILKRLVRTNRLLTLWLAVVTVLLLLSLGMNAAWVQAANDPPVRVFTATLEDVGGGHAQGNYNPPLVISSESTATILAEKTVTLSTNHVHTCLVTASAEIDRSQDANALLQFTLTMDSTNGVANKPAHRRVEFDTYASDREDYEEVTTMLGFDNVSGTHTFRFLGRRNVGVSASANVSAASMVIACFKKLL
;
A
#
# COMPACT_ATOMS: atom_id res chain seq x y z
N MET A 1 -41.96 -48.71 37.81
CA MET A 1 -40.69 -47.93 37.71
C MET A 1 -40.49 -47.22 39.04
N ASP A 2 -39.36 -47.41 39.71
CA ASP A 2 -39.14 -46.89 41.06
C ASP A 2 -38.96 -45.35 41.01
N PRO A 3 -39.77 -44.55 41.76
CA PRO A 3 -39.65 -43.10 41.81
C PRO A 3 -38.26 -42.61 42.26
N GLN A 4 -37.50 -43.42 43.01
CA GLN A 4 -36.13 -43.11 43.39
C GLN A 4 -35.17 -43.12 42.18
N ILE A 5 -35.39 -44.02 41.22
CA ILE A 5 -34.59 -44.11 39.99
C ILE A 5 -34.85 -42.88 39.11
N LEU A 6 -36.10 -42.43 38.99
CA LEU A 6 -36.45 -41.24 38.22
C LEU A 6 -35.82 -39.97 38.81
N LYS A 7 -35.84 -39.79 40.14
CA LYS A 7 -35.18 -38.66 40.81
C LYS A 7 -33.67 -38.65 40.58
N ARG A 8 -33.02 -39.82 40.62
CA ARG A 8 -31.59 -39.96 40.33
C ARG A 8 -31.29 -39.56 38.88
N LEU A 9 -32.06 -40.08 37.92
CA LEU A 9 -31.92 -39.76 36.48
C LEU A 9 -32.05 -38.26 36.21
N VAL A 10 -33.06 -37.59 36.77
CA VAL A 10 -33.26 -36.14 36.61
C VAL A 10 -32.10 -35.35 37.20
N ARG A 11 -31.57 -35.76 38.37
CA ARG A 11 -30.42 -35.11 38.98
C ARG A 11 -29.15 -35.26 38.14
N THR A 12 -28.87 -36.46 37.63
CA THR A 12 -27.71 -36.69 36.74
C THR A 12 -27.85 -35.92 35.44
N ASN A 13 -29.03 -35.87 34.82
CA ASN A 13 -29.24 -35.15 33.58
C ASN A 13 -28.99 -33.63 33.76
N ARG A 14 -29.51 -33.04 34.85
CA ARG A 14 -29.24 -31.64 35.21
C ARG A 14 -27.76 -31.34 35.41
N LEU A 15 -27.04 -32.27 36.04
CA LEU A 15 -25.60 -32.14 36.26
C LEU A 15 -24.83 -32.19 34.94
N LEU A 16 -25.24 -33.09 34.04
CA LEU A 16 -24.65 -33.23 32.71
C LEU A 16 -24.88 -31.99 31.85
N THR A 17 -26.10 -31.42 31.85
CA THR A 17 -26.40 -30.19 31.11
C THR A 17 -25.64 -28.99 31.65
N LEU A 18 -25.47 -28.89 32.98
CA LEU A 18 -24.66 -27.84 33.60
C LEU A 18 -23.19 -27.97 33.18
N TRP A 19 -22.64 -29.19 33.21
CA TRP A 19 -21.28 -29.44 32.76
C TRP A 19 -21.07 -29.10 31.28
N LEU A 20 -22.02 -29.49 30.42
CA LEU A 20 -21.95 -29.17 28.99
C LEU A 20 -21.95 -27.65 28.75
N ALA A 21 -22.78 -26.91 29.49
CA ALA A 21 -22.84 -25.45 29.40
C ALA A 21 -21.51 -24.81 29.84
N VAL A 22 -20.93 -25.26 30.94
CA VAL A 22 -19.63 -24.77 31.44
C VAL A 22 -18.51 -25.04 30.43
N VAL A 23 -18.43 -26.26 29.87
CA VAL A 23 -17.42 -26.62 28.87
C VAL A 23 -17.57 -25.79 27.60
N THR A 24 -18.81 -25.55 27.15
CA THR A 24 -19.08 -24.72 25.96
C THR A 24 -18.64 -23.27 26.18
N VAL A 25 -18.94 -22.69 27.35
CA VAL A 25 -18.50 -21.33 27.69
C VAL A 25 -16.98 -21.24 27.76
N LEU A 26 -16.31 -22.20 28.40
CA LEU A 26 -14.85 -22.25 28.47
C LEU A 26 -14.21 -22.37 27.08
N LEU A 27 -14.79 -23.18 26.19
CA LEU A 27 -14.33 -23.32 24.81
C LEU A 27 -14.46 -21.99 24.06
N LEU A 28 -15.61 -21.32 24.16
CA LEU A 28 -15.83 -20.01 23.53
C LEU A 28 -14.88 -18.94 24.06
N LEU A 29 -14.61 -18.92 25.37
CA LEU A 29 -13.63 -18.02 25.97
C LEU A 29 -12.22 -18.32 25.45
N SER A 30 -11.83 -19.60 25.36
CA SER A 30 -10.51 -19.98 24.83
C SER A 30 -10.34 -19.58 23.36
N LEU A 31 -11.37 -19.75 22.53
CA LEU A 31 -11.37 -19.33 21.13
C LEU A 31 -11.26 -17.80 21.01
N GLY A 32 -12.02 -17.06 21.82
CA GLY A 32 -11.98 -15.60 21.85
C GLY A 32 -10.63 -15.05 22.30
N MET A 33 -10.01 -15.65 23.31
CA MET A 33 -8.68 -15.27 23.79
C MET A 33 -7.61 -15.56 22.73
N ASN A 34 -7.65 -16.72 22.06
CA ASN A 34 -6.66 -17.02 21.01
C ASN A 34 -6.78 -16.09 19.79
N ALA A 35 -8.00 -15.69 19.41
CA ALA A 35 -8.21 -14.75 18.31
C ALA A 35 -7.60 -13.36 18.57
N ALA A 36 -7.67 -12.88 19.82
CA ALA A 36 -7.08 -11.59 20.20
C ALA A 36 -5.54 -11.59 20.19
N TRP A 37 -4.90 -12.73 20.49
CA TRP A 37 -3.44 -12.85 20.54
C TRP A 37 -2.79 -12.93 19.17
N VAL A 38 -3.49 -13.52 18.18
CA VAL A 38 -3.02 -13.56 16.79
C VAL A 38 -2.89 -12.15 16.19
N GLN A 39 -3.72 -11.19 16.60
CA GLN A 39 -3.62 -9.81 16.12
C GLN A 39 -2.41 -9.05 16.70
N ALA A 40 -2.01 -9.36 17.95
CA ALA A 40 -0.84 -8.72 18.57
C ALA A 40 0.49 -9.27 18.05
N ALA A 41 0.54 -10.55 17.66
CA ALA A 41 1.72 -11.17 17.05
C ALA A 41 1.88 -10.84 15.55
N ASN A 42 0.84 -10.33 14.89
CA ASN A 42 0.81 -10.09 13.46
C ASN A 42 1.36 -8.73 12.99
N ASP A 43 1.84 -7.86 13.89
CA ASP A 43 2.50 -6.61 13.48
C ASP A 43 4.00 -6.64 13.80
N PRO A 44 4.81 -7.25 12.92
CA PRO A 44 6.26 -7.32 13.12
C PRO A 44 6.87 -5.91 13.16
N PRO A 45 8.06 -5.75 13.76
CA PRO A 45 8.72 -4.45 13.86
C PRO A 45 8.95 -3.74 12.52
N VAL A 46 9.07 -4.51 11.44
CA VAL A 46 9.25 -4.00 10.08
C VAL A 46 8.29 -4.73 9.14
N ARG A 47 7.61 -3.97 8.29
CA ARG A 47 6.78 -4.48 7.21
C ARG A 47 7.21 -3.86 5.91
N VAL A 48 7.42 -4.70 4.90
CA VAL A 48 7.84 -4.28 3.57
C VAL A 48 6.74 -4.60 2.59
N PHE A 49 6.40 -3.63 1.76
CA PHE A 49 5.43 -3.75 0.68
C PHE A 49 6.08 -3.32 -0.61
N THR A 50 5.67 -3.96 -1.71
CA THR A 50 6.10 -3.60 -3.04
C THR A 50 4.86 -3.32 -3.90
N ALA A 51 5.01 -2.36 -4.78
CA ALA A 51 4.12 -2.11 -5.89
C ALA A 51 4.93 -1.95 -7.16
N THR A 52 4.38 -2.43 -8.24
CA THR A 52 4.86 -2.24 -9.60
C THR A 52 3.77 -1.54 -10.39
N LEU A 53 4.07 -1.21 -11.64
CA LEU A 53 3.09 -0.66 -12.57
C LEU A 53 1.87 -1.59 -12.77
N GLU A 54 2.00 -2.89 -12.48
CA GLU A 54 0.90 -3.87 -12.53
C GLU A 54 -0.12 -3.71 -11.40
N ASP A 55 0.29 -3.14 -10.27
CA ASP A 55 -0.57 -2.93 -9.09
C ASP A 55 -1.55 -1.75 -9.27
N VAL A 56 -1.44 -0.98 -10.35
CA VAL A 56 -2.32 0.16 -10.65
C VAL A 56 -3.64 -0.33 -11.25
N GLY A 57 -4.51 -0.92 -10.41
CA GLY A 57 -5.98 -0.98 -10.51
C GLY A 57 -6.67 -1.49 -11.79
N GLY A 58 -5.97 -1.92 -12.83
CA GLY A 58 -6.56 -2.21 -14.14
C GLY A 58 -6.32 -3.61 -14.69
N GLY A 59 -5.84 -4.55 -13.87
CA GLY A 59 -5.60 -5.94 -14.32
C GLY A 59 -4.45 -6.06 -15.32
N HIS A 60 -3.45 -5.18 -15.21
CA HIS A 60 -2.39 -5.02 -16.19
C HIS A 60 -1.20 -5.91 -15.84
N ALA A 61 -1.21 -7.15 -16.32
CA ALA A 61 -0.11 -8.12 -16.15
C ALA A 61 1.16 -7.71 -16.91
N GLN A 62 2.30 -8.08 -16.34
CA GLN A 62 3.68 -7.96 -16.83
C GLN A 62 3.86 -8.15 -18.35
N GLY A 63 4.34 -7.11 -19.05
CA GLY A 63 4.81 -7.21 -20.44
C GLY A 63 4.46 -6.00 -21.30
N ASN A 64 5.45 -5.48 -22.05
CA ASN A 64 5.37 -4.42 -23.07
C ASN A 64 3.99 -3.76 -23.24
N TYR A 65 3.82 -2.62 -22.57
CA TYR A 65 2.64 -1.77 -22.68
C TYR A 65 2.37 -1.40 -24.14
N ASN A 66 1.20 -1.76 -24.65
CA ASN A 66 0.64 -1.16 -25.86
C ASN A 66 -0.83 -0.77 -25.59
N PRO A 67 -1.15 0.52 -25.39
CA PRO A 67 -0.23 1.66 -25.44
C PRO A 67 0.62 1.83 -24.16
N PRO A 68 1.81 2.46 -24.24
CA PRO A 68 2.62 2.83 -23.07
C PRO A 68 1.84 3.68 -22.07
N LEU A 69 2.20 3.60 -20.77
CA LEU A 69 1.71 4.57 -19.80
C LEU A 69 2.30 5.94 -20.13
N VAL A 70 1.45 6.96 -20.27
CA VAL A 70 1.88 8.30 -20.70
C VAL A 70 1.61 9.35 -19.63
N ILE A 71 2.61 10.19 -19.36
CA ILE A 71 2.44 11.44 -18.61
C ILE A 71 2.10 12.55 -19.61
N SER A 72 0.82 12.94 -19.66
CA SER A 72 0.28 13.85 -20.68
C SER A 72 -0.48 15.05 -20.12
N SER A 73 -0.56 15.23 -18.80
CA SER A 73 -1.33 16.32 -18.18
C SER A 73 -0.48 17.16 -17.23
N GLU A 74 -0.73 18.47 -17.23
CA GLU A 74 -0.17 19.42 -16.26
C GLU A 74 -1.07 19.55 -15.01
N SER A 75 -2.38 19.29 -15.16
CA SER A 75 -3.40 19.48 -14.11
C SER A 75 -3.75 18.20 -13.36
N THR A 76 -3.51 17.05 -13.96
CA THR A 76 -3.82 15.73 -13.40
C THR A 76 -2.56 14.89 -13.37
N ALA A 77 -2.22 14.36 -12.20
CA ALA A 77 -1.08 13.47 -12.07
C ALA A 77 -1.46 12.05 -12.54
N THR A 78 -0.57 11.44 -13.32
CA THR A 78 -0.65 10.03 -13.71
C THR A 78 -0.11 9.18 -12.55
N ILE A 79 -0.86 8.14 -12.16
CA ILE A 79 -0.42 7.16 -11.16
C ILE A 79 0.53 6.18 -11.84
N LEU A 80 1.78 6.14 -11.37
CA LEU A 80 2.83 5.28 -11.90
C LEU A 80 2.95 3.97 -11.09
N ALA A 81 2.71 4.05 -9.78
CA ALA A 81 2.59 2.89 -8.91
C ALA A 81 1.68 3.24 -7.72
N GLU A 82 0.91 2.26 -7.23
CA GLU A 82 0.00 2.42 -6.09
C GLU A 82 0.08 1.21 -5.16
N LYS A 83 0.09 1.43 -3.84
CA LYS A 83 -0.08 0.36 -2.86
C LYS A 83 -0.94 0.78 -1.70
N THR A 84 -2.01 0.03 -1.47
CA THR A 84 -2.77 0.09 -0.22
C THR A 84 -2.09 -0.78 0.84
N VAL A 85 -1.78 -0.17 1.98
CA VAL A 85 -1.12 -0.79 3.12
C VAL A 85 -2.03 -0.68 4.34
N THR A 86 -2.24 -1.80 5.03
CA THR A 86 -2.98 -1.84 6.30
C THR A 86 -2.03 -2.10 7.46
N LEU A 87 -1.82 -1.10 8.30
CA LEU A 87 -1.03 -1.13 9.53
C LEU A 87 -1.94 -1.24 10.76
N SER A 88 -1.38 -1.66 11.90
CA SER A 88 -2.13 -1.63 13.16
C SER A 88 -2.60 -0.22 13.49
N THR A 89 -3.78 -0.13 14.10
CA THR A 89 -4.33 1.10 14.68
C THR A 89 -3.88 1.30 16.13
N ASN A 90 -3.25 0.30 16.75
CA ASN A 90 -2.84 0.33 18.16
C ASN A 90 -1.51 1.05 18.39
N HIS A 91 -0.71 1.24 17.34
CA HIS A 91 0.55 1.98 17.39
C HIS A 91 0.83 2.62 16.02
N VAL A 92 1.73 3.59 16.02
CA VAL A 92 2.10 4.31 14.80
C VAL A 92 3.39 3.75 14.19
N HIS A 93 3.57 4.02 12.91
CA HIS A 93 4.73 3.64 12.13
C HIS A 93 5.41 4.85 11.50
N THR A 94 6.69 4.71 11.19
CA THR A 94 7.37 5.56 10.20
C THR A 94 7.56 4.73 8.95
N CYS A 95 7.04 5.19 7.81
CA CYS A 95 7.14 4.52 6.52
C CYS A 95 8.11 5.26 5.62
N LEU A 96 9.16 4.58 5.17
CA LEU A 96 10.05 5.05 4.11
C LEU A 96 9.57 4.50 2.78
N VAL A 97 9.25 5.39 1.84
CA VAL A 97 8.80 5.03 0.50
C VAL A 97 9.87 5.41 -0.48
N THR A 98 10.31 4.46 -1.30
CA THR A 98 11.22 4.68 -2.43
C THR A 98 10.50 4.22 -3.69
N ALA A 99 10.49 5.04 -4.73
CA ALA A 99 9.92 4.68 -6.02
C ALA A 99 10.86 5.07 -7.14
N SER A 100 10.80 4.30 -8.21
CA SER A 100 11.55 4.55 -9.43
C SER A 100 10.71 4.32 -10.68
N ALA A 101 11.13 4.90 -11.79
CA ALA A 101 10.61 4.61 -13.12
C ALA A 101 11.66 4.99 -14.18
N GLU A 102 11.56 4.36 -15.33
CA GLU A 102 12.24 4.79 -16.55
C GLU A 102 11.28 5.66 -17.35
N ILE A 103 11.80 6.77 -17.87
CA ILE A 103 11.02 7.75 -18.61
C ILE A 103 11.62 7.89 -20.00
N ASP A 104 10.83 7.59 -21.01
CA ASP A 104 11.20 7.75 -22.41
C ASP A 104 10.42 8.94 -23.00
N ARG A 105 11.09 9.74 -23.82
CA ARG A 105 10.46 10.85 -24.51
C ARG A 105 9.48 10.29 -25.56
N SER A 106 8.22 10.71 -25.53
CA SER A 106 7.27 10.25 -26.56
C SER A 106 7.48 10.97 -27.90
N GLN A 107 8.15 12.13 -27.88
CA GLN A 107 8.35 13.04 -29.00
C GLN A 107 9.66 13.83 -28.87
N ASP A 108 10.19 14.30 -29.99
CA ASP A 108 11.37 15.17 -30.08
C ASP A 108 11.02 16.61 -29.69
N ALA A 109 10.64 16.81 -28.43
CA ALA A 109 10.29 18.12 -27.89
C ALA A 109 10.72 18.24 -26.43
N ASN A 110 10.90 19.48 -25.97
CA ASN A 110 11.25 19.74 -24.59
C ASN A 110 10.14 19.22 -23.68
N ALA A 111 10.52 18.44 -22.66
CA ALA A 111 9.60 17.90 -21.66
C ALA A 111 10.13 18.22 -20.26
N LEU A 112 9.29 18.81 -19.41
CA LEU A 112 9.60 19.02 -18.00
C LEU A 112 8.57 18.27 -17.17
N LEU A 113 9.04 17.25 -16.46
CA LEU A 113 8.20 16.32 -15.71
C LEU A 113 8.47 16.47 -14.22
N GLN A 114 7.43 16.32 -13.41
CA GLN A 114 7.51 16.33 -11.97
C GLN A 114 7.00 15.01 -11.41
N PHE A 115 7.82 14.39 -10.57
CA PHE A 115 7.54 13.13 -9.91
C PHE A 115 7.39 13.36 -8.42
N THR A 116 6.38 12.74 -7.82
CA THR A 116 6.02 12.96 -6.41
C THR A 116 5.54 11.68 -5.76
N LEU A 117 5.91 11.51 -4.49
CA LEU A 117 5.33 10.49 -3.62
C LEU A 117 4.23 11.11 -2.75
N THR A 118 3.08 10.44 -2.66
CA THR A 118 1.96 10.86 -1.82
C THR A 118 1.41 9.71 -0.99
N MET A 119 0.74 10.07 0.10
CA MET A 119 -0.12 9.18 0.88
C MET A 119 -1.53 9.74 0.80
N ASP A 120 -2.49 8.90 0.39
CA ASP A 120 -3.93 9.17 0.27
C ASP A 120 -4.36 10.30 -0.69
N SER A 121 -3.43 10.91 -1.42
CA SER A 121 -3.72 11.95 -2.42
C SER A 121 -3.41 11.49 -3.83
N THR A 122 -4.30 11.77 -4.77
CA THR A 122 -4.14 11.47 -6.22
C THR A 122 -3.57 12.64 -7.01
N ASN A 123 -3.49 13.85 -6.44
CA ASN A 123 -3.20 15.07 -7.19
C ASN A 123 -1.74 15.54 -7.08
N GLY A 124 -0.85 14.78 -6.44
CA GLY A 124 0.58 15.11 -6.37
C GLY A 124 0.92 16.40 -5.60
N VAL A 125 -0.05 17.08 -5.01
CA VAL A 125 0.17 18.21 -4.11
C VAL A 125 0.53 17.65 -2.74
N ALA A 126 1.79 17.25 -2.57
CA ALA A 126 2.28 16.74 -1.30
C ALA A 126 2.42 17.89 -0.29
N ASN A 127 1.91 17.69 0.93
CA ASN A 127 2.16 18.58 2.08
C ASN A 127 3.64 18.56 2.56
N LYS A 128 4.49 17.72 1.96
CA LYS A 128 5.95 17.64 2.21
C LYS A 128 6.67 17.36 0.88
N PRO A 129 7.60 18.21 0.42
CA PRO A 129 8.16 18.09 -0.93
C PRO A 129 9.24 17.01 -1.00
N ALA A 130 8.92 15.85 -1.56
CA ALA A 130 9.90 15.05 -2.32
C ALA A 130 9.49 15.13 -3.78
N HIS A 131 10.00 16.15 -4.47
CA HIS A 131 9.79 16.34 -5.89
C HIS A 131 11.09 16.08 -6.62
N ARG A 132 11.08 15.14 -7.56
CA ARG A 132 12.13 15.02 -8.56
C ARG A 132 11.60 15.61 -9.86
N ARG A 133 12.41 16.45 -10.49
CA ARG A 133 12.11 17.01 -11.82
C ARG A 133 13.03 16.37 -12.84
N VAL A 134 12.50 16.06 -14.01
CA VAL A 134 13.26 15.58 -15.17
C VAL A 134 13.02 16.55 -16.31
N GLU A 135 14.09 16.89 -17.03
CA GLU A 135 14.04 17.78 -18.17
C GLU A 135 14.68 17.10 -19.38
N PHE A 136 13.90 16.90 -20.43
CA PHE A 136 14.42 16.50 -21.73
C PHE A 136 14.60 17.76 -22.59
N ASP A 137 15.81 17.97 -23.09
CA ASP A 137 16.13 19.01 -24.08
C ASP A 137 16.18 18.40 -25.49
N THR A 138 15.63 19.14 -26.46
CA THR A 138 15.61 18.78 -27.88
C THR A 138 17.00 18.93 -28.54
N TYR A 139 17.87 19.79 -28.01
CA TYR A 139 19.14 20.17 -28.66
C TYR A 139 20.41 19.68 -27.94
N ALA A 140 20.29 18.83 -26.93
CA ALA A 140 21.45 18.27 -26.24
C ALA A 140 22.26 17.34 -27.17
N SER A 141 23.58 17.52 -27.22
CA SER A 141 24.51 16.71 -28.02
C SER A 141 24.60 15.26 -27.56
N ASP A 142 24.29 15.00 -26.29
CA ASP A 142 24.20 13.68 -25.68
C ASP A 142 22.73 13.35 -25.44
N ARG A 143 22.08 12.83 -26.47
CA ARG A 143 20.66 12.53 -26.46
C ARG A 143 20.44 11.17 -25.82
N GLU A 144 20.14 11.13 -24.53
CA GLU A 144 19.69 9.90 -23.87
C GLU A 144 18.24 9.58 -24.29
N ASP A 145 18.01 8.35 -24.74
CA ASP A 145 16.67 7.89 -25.16
C ASP A 145 15.73 7.73 -23.96
N TYR A 146 16.27 7.49 -22.77
CA TYR A 146 15.51 7.36 -21.52
C TYR A 146 16.24 8.03 -20.33
N GLU A 147 15.50 8.49 -19.32
CA GLU A 147 16.03 8.95 -18.04
C GLU A 147 15.42 8.12 -16.89
N GLU A 148 16.26 7.68 -15.96
CA GLU A 148 15.83 7.01 -14.74
C GLU A 148 15.48 8.02 -13.64
N VAL A 149 14.29 7.86 -13.07
CA VAL A 149 13.81 8.67 -11.96
C VAL A 149 13.77 7.82 -10.71
N THR A 150 14.34 8.33 -9.63
CA THR A 150 14.16 7.76 -8.28
C THR A 150 13.76 8.86 -7.31
N THR A 151 12.76 8.60 -6.48
CA THR A 151 12.27 9.50 -5.43
C THR A 151 12.12 8.74 -4.12
N MET A 152 12.45 9.38 -3.01
CA MET A 152 12.31 8.81 -1.67
C MET A 152 11.65 9.81 -0.72
N LEU A 153 10.70 9.35 0.10
CA LEU A 153 10.02 10.18 1.09
C LEU A 153 9.63 9.37 2.34
N GLY A 154 9.84 9.97 3.52
CA GLY A 154 9.41 9.45 4.80
C GLY A 154 8.04 9.99 5.23
N PHE A 155 7.18 9.10 5.72
CA PHE A 155 5.89 9.41 6.32
C PHE A 155 5.89 8.97 7.77
N ASP A 156 5.67 9.90 8.70
CA ASP A 156 5.68 9.63 10.14
C ASP A 156 4.26 9.53 10.71
N ASN A 157 4.16 8.84 11.84
CA ASN A 157 2.92 8.67 12.60
C ASN A 157 1.79 8.01 11.80
N VAL A 158 2.13 7.03 10.95
CA VAL A 158 1.18 6.32 10.06
C VAL A 158 0.50 5.18 10.83
N SER A 159 -0.84 5.06 10.74
CA SER A 159 -1.61 3.98 11.38
C SER A 159 -2.91 3.71 10.62
N GLY A 160 -3.39 2.46 10.66
CA GLY A 160 -4.58 2.06 9.88
C GLY A 160 -4.28 1.83 8.40
N THR A 161 -5.26 2.08 7.53
CA THR A 161 -5.16 1.79 6.09
C THR A 161 -4.86 3.06 5.29
N HIS A 162 -3.77 3.04 4.53
CA HIS A 162 -3.32 4.15 3.70
C HIS A 162 -2.95 3.68 2.30
N THR A 163 -3.10 4.56 1.31
CA THR A 163 -2.69 4.31 -0.07
C THR A 163 -1.51 5.18 -0.45
N PHE A 164 -0.34 4.57 -0.63
CA PHE A 164 0.85 5.24 -1.12
C PHE A 164 0.83 5.26 -2.64
N ARG A 165 1.22 6.39 -3.24
CA ARG A 165 1.25 6.57 -4.69
C ARG A 165 2.55 7.21 -5.15
N PHE A 166 3.08 6.67 -6.23
CA PHE A 166 4.09 7.33 -7.04
C PHE A 166 3.41 7.97 -8.24
N LEU A 167 3.56 9.29 -8.38
CA LEU A 167 2.82 10.10 -9.34
C LEU A 167 3.78 10.84 -10.26
N GLY A 168 3.44 10.93 -11.54
CA GLY A 168 4.12 11.75 -12.54
C GLY A 168 3.16 12.77 -13.16
N ARG A 169 3.61 14.00 -13.37
CA ARG A 169 2.85 15.02 -14.11
C ARG A 169 3.77 15.88 -14.96
N ARG A 170 3.22 16.52 -16.00
CA ARG A 170 3.95 17.57 -16.71
C ARG A 170 3.98 18.83 -15.87
N ASN A 171 5.06 19.59 -16.01
CA ASN A 171 5.12 20.94 -15.44
C ASN A 171 4.42 21.92 -16.38
N VAL A 172 3.95 23.04 -15.82
CA VAL A 172 3.17 24.04 -16.58
C VAL A 172 4.01 24.65 -17.69
N GLY A 173 3.44 24.77 -18.89
CA GLY A 173 4.04 25.47 -20.03
C GLY A 173 4.89 24.59 -20.94
N VAL A 174 4.75 23.25 -20.84
CA VAL A 174 5.52 22.30 -21.65
C VAL A 174 4.59 21.28 -22.31
N SER A 175 4.62 21.20 -23.65
CA SER A 175 3.64 20.44 -24.43
C SER A 175 3.98 18.96 -24.64
N ALA A 176 5.24 18.55 -24.48
CA ALA A 176 5.67 17.18 -24.73
C ALA A 176 5.20 16.22 -23.64
N SER A 177 4.74 15.03 -24.05
CA SER A 177 4.44 13.93 -23.14
C SER A 177 5.64 12.99 -22.99
N ALA A 178 5.58 12.10 -22.02
CA ALA A 178 6.60 11.07 -21.84
C ALA A 178 5.96 9.72 -21.56
N ASN A 179 6.57 8.68 -22.11
CA ASN A 179 6.22 7.30 -21.83
C ASN A 179 6.93 6.86 -20.55
N VAL A 180 6.28 5.99 -19.79
CA VAL A 180 6.79 5.46 -18.53
C VAL A 180 6.91 3.95 -18.65
N SER A 181 8.10 3.43 -18.34
CA SER A 181 8.39 2.01 -18.17
C SER A 181 8.96 1.73 -16.78
N ALA A 182 8.99 0.45 -16.42
CA ALA A 182 9.65 -0.05 -15.20
C ALA A 182 9.28 0.69 -13.89
N ALA A 183 8.07 1.25 -13.79
CA ALA A 183 7.66 1.96 -12.59
C ALA A 183 7.49 0.98 -11.42
N SER A 184 8.15 1.28 -10.30
CA SER A 184 8.14 0.46 -9.09
C SER A 184 8.19 1.30 -7.82
N MET A 185 7.72 0.74 -6.72
CA MET A 185 7.68 1.37 -5.42
C MET A 185 7.87 0.34 -4.31
N VAL A 186 8.74 0.65 -3.36
CA VAL A 186 8.98 -0.12 -2.15
C VAL A 186 8.63 0.74 -0.95
N ILE A 187 7.85 0.18 -0.03
CA ILE A 187 7.38 0.83 1.20
C ILE A 187 7.88 -0.01 2.37
N ALA A 188 8.76 0.56 3.19
CA ALA A 188 9.21 -0.06 4.43
C ALA A 188 8.64 0.72 5.61
N CYS A 189 7.71 0.11 6.35
CA CYS A 189 7.12 0.68 7.55
C CYS A 189 7.74 0.07 8.81
N PHE A 190 8.23 0.93 9.69
CA PHE A 190 8.86 0.59 10.95
C PHE A 190 7.92 0.93 12.10
N LYS A 191 7.64 -0.04 12.96
CA LYS A 191 6.86 0.18 14.17
C LYS A 191 7.63 1.11 15.10
N LYS A 192 7.00 2.21 15.53
CA LYS A 192 7.58 3.11 16.52
C LYS A 192 7.41 2.48 17.91
N LEU A 193 8.52 2.09 18.52
CA LEU A 193 8.56 1.73 19.94
C LEU A 193 8.50 3.03 20.73
N LEU A 194 7.39 3.27 21.41
CA LEU A 194 7.21 4.39 22.35
C LEU A 194 7.87 4.05 23.70
#